data_AF-A0A9N9MZU9-F1
#
_entry.id   AF-A0A9N9MZU9-F1
#
_cell.length_a   1.000
_cell.length_b   1.000
_cell.length_c   1.000
_cell.angle_alpha   90.00
_cell.angle_beta   90.00
_cell.angle_gamma   90.00
#
_symmetry.space_group_name_H-M   'P 1'
#
loop_
_entity.id
_entity.type
_entity.pdbx_description
1 polymer ?
#
loop_
_entity_poly.entity_id
_entity_poly.type
_entity_poly.pdbx_seq_one_letter_code
_entity_poly.pdbx_strand_id
1 'polypeptide(L)'
;MHRLYLEKYENEVFQALQRGEDAKPKVTYDFYNRSFVLNQNISFGSPRSDTCHTCDRLQNLMLAELDPESKKALQTEKELHIRKSEMFYRKLKEVTALSKED
;
A
#
# COMPACT_ATOMS: atom_id res chain seq x y z
N MET A 1 -0.34 10.49 -15.32
CA MET A 1 0.84 9.90 -15.99
C MET A 1 1.21 10.64 -17.28
N HIS A 2 0.30 10.87 -18.24
CA HIS A 2 0.61 11.65 -19.46
C HIS A 2 1.14 13.06 -19.17
N ARG A 3 0.59 13.76 -18.17
CA ARG A 3 1.11 15.04 -17.69
C ARG A 3 2.59 14.98 -17.30
N LEU A 4 3.00 13.94 -16.56
CA LEU A 4 4.39 13.74 -16.13
C LEU A 4 5.29 13.40 -17.33
N TYR A 5 4.75 12.70 -18.32
CA TYR A 5 5.44 12.48 -19.59
C TYR A 5 5.71 13.82 -20.31
N LEU A 6 4.72 14.70 -20.41
CA LEU A 6 4.90 16.02 -21.01
C LEU A 6 5.92 16.85 -20.23
N GLU A 7 5.84 16.88 -18.90
CA GLU A 7 6.81 17.58 -18.06
C GLU A 7 8.25 17.12 -18.29
N LYS A 8 8.46 15.81 -18.45
CA LYS A 8 9.79 15.22 -18.60
C LYS A 8 10.33 15.27 -20.03
N TYR A 9 9.49 15.07 -21.04
CA TYR A 9 9.90 14.84 -22.43
C TYR A 9 9.44 15.93 -23.42
N GLU A 10 8.41 16.69 -23.07
CA GLU A 10 7.85 17.79 -23.89
C GLU A 10 7.65 19.06 -23.04
N ASN A 11 8.66 19.45 -22.26
CA ASN A 11 8.53 20.48 -21.21
C ASN A 11 8.08 21.85 -21.76
N GLU A 12 8.52 22.23 -22.95
CA GLU A 12 8.10 23.49 -23.59
C GLU A 12 6.58 23.51 -23.86
N VAL A 13 6.05 22.40 -24.38
CA VAL A 13 4.60 22.23 -24.59
C VAL A 13 3.87 22.18 -23.26
N PHE A 14 4.43 21.50 -22.26
CA PHE A 14 3.87 21.43 -20.92
C PHE A 14 3.72 22.83 -20.29
N GLN A 15 4.74 23.68 -20.41
CA GLN A 15 4.70 25.05 -19.91
C GLN A 15 3.71 25.93 -20.67
N ALA A 16 3.65 25.81 -22.00
CA ALA A 16 2.68 26.52 -22.82
C ALA A 16 1.23 26.16 -22.45
N LEU A 17 0.95 24.86 -22.28
CA LEU A 17 -0.34 24.36 -21.81
C LEU A 17 -0.67 24.85 -20.40
N GLN A 18 0.31 24.96 -19.49
CA GLN A 18 0.08 25.54 -18.15
C GLN A 18 -0.26 27.03 -18.18
N ARG A 19 0.30 27.77 -19.14
CA ARG A 19 -0.03 29.19 -19.37
C ARG A 19 -1.36 29.39 -20.10
N GLY A 20 -2.04 28.32 -20.51
CA GLY A 20 -3.30 28.38 -21.25
C GLY A 20 -3.12 28.70 -22.74
N GLU A 21 -1.90 28.54 -23.27
CA GLU A 21 -1.59 28.70 -24.68
C GLU A 21 -2.00 27.43 -25.46
N ASP A 22 -2.43 27.61 -26.72
CA ASP A 22 -2.87 26.51 -27.56
C ASP A 22 -1.66 25.78 -28.16
N ALA A 23 -1.10 24.83 -27.40
CA ALA A 23 0.07 24.06 -27.78
C ALA A 23 -0.28 22.58 -28.00
N LYS A 24 0.12 22.03 -29.14
CA LYS A 24 -0.16 20.62 -29.49
C LYS A 24 1.02 19.73 -29.10
N PRO A 25 0.83 18.76 -28.19
CA PRO A 25 1.87 17.79 -27.86
C PRO A 25 2.12 16.85 -29.03
N LYS A 26 3.37 16.38 -29.17
CA LYS A 26 3.75 15.38 -30.17
C LYS A 26 3.07 14.06 -29.86
N VAL A 27 2.97 13.69 -28.59
CA VAL A 27 2.23 12.52 -28.13
C VAL A 27 0.89 12.92 -27.52
N THR A 28 -0.19 12.53 -28.19
CA THR A 28 -1.55 12.73 -27.69
C THR A 28 -1.82 11.87 -26.46
N TYR A 29 -2.74 12.35 -25.61
CA TYR A 29 -3.15 11.62 -24.42
C TYR A 29 -3.66 10.21 -24.75
N ASP A 30 -4.46 10.07 -25.81
CA ASP A 30 -5.02 8.79 -26.23
C ASP A 30 -3.93 7.77 -26.61
N PHE A 31 -2.94 8.19 -27.40
CA PHE A 31 -1.82 7.32 -27.76
C PHE A 31 -1.01 6.91 -26.53
N TYR A 32 -0.69 7.88 -25.67
CA TYR A 32 0.01 7.61 -24.41
C TYR A 32 -0.77 6.63 -23.53
N ASN A 33 -2.07 6.83 -23.36
CA ASN A 33 -2.91 6.01 -22.50
C ASN A 33 -2.98 4.56 -23.00
N ARG A 34 -3.19 4.36 -24.31
CA ARG A 34 -3.18 3.02 -24.91
C ARG A 34 -1.84 2.32 -24.71
N SER A 35 -0.74 3.01 -24.97
CA SER A 35 0.60 2.45 -24.77
C SER A 35 0.90 2.16 -23.29
N PHE A 36 0.51 3.05 -22.39
CA PHE A 36 0.73 2.90 -20.96
C PHE A 36 -0.08 1.73 -20.38
N VAL A 37 -1.36 1.60 -20.72
CA VAL A 37 -2.20 0.49 -20.24
C VAL A 37 -1.74 -0.85 -20.81
N LEU A 38 -1.37 -0.92 -22.09
CA LEU A 38 -0.95 -2.17 -22.73
C LEU A 38 0.44 -2.64 -22.26
N ASN A 39 1.38 -1.72 -22.10
CA ASN A 39 2.79 -2.07 -21.87
C ASN A 39 3.25 -1.89 -20.42
N GLN A 40 2.56 -1.03 -19.64
CA GLN A 40 2.97 -0.59 -18.32
C GLN A 40 1.79 -0.72 -17.35
N ASN A 41 1.06 -1.85 -17.40
CA ASN A 41 -0.09 -2.18 -16.54
C ASN A 41 0.32 -2.33 -15.06
N ILE A 42 0.88 -1.26 -14.49
CA ILE A 42 1.27 -1.11 -13.11
C ILE A 42 -0.04 -0.87 -12.37
N SER A 43 -0.62 -1.96 -11.88
CA SER A 43 -1.66 -1.85 -10.87
C SER A 43 -1.03 -1.18 -9.66
N PHE A 44 -1.58 -0.04 -9.24
CA PHE A 44 -1.28 0.49 -7.92
C PHE A 44 -1.85 -0.52 -6.92
N GLY A 45 -0.99 -1.40 -6.41
CA GLY A 45 -1.35 -2.26 -5.30
C GLY A 45 -1.79 -1.41 -4.11
N SER A 46 -2.65 -1.95 -3.26
CA SER A 46 -2.94 -1.29 -1.99
C SER A 46 -1.62 -0.99 -1.28
N PRO A 47 -1.46 0.21 -0.68
CA PRO A 47 -0.26 0.51 0.10
C PRO A 47 -0.03 -0.62 1.09
N ARG A 48 1.21 -1.12 1.17
CA ARG A 48 1.54 -2.14 2.15
C ARG A 48 1.30 -1.54 3.53
N SER A 49 0.29 -2.06 4.23
CA SER A 49 0.05 -1.71 5.62
C SER A 49 1.21 -2.22 6.45
N ASP A 50 1.93 -1.33 7.12
CA ASP A 50 2.97 -1.70 8.09
C ASP A 50 2.34 -2.27 9.38
N THR A 51 1.02 -2.12 9.53
CA THR A 51 0.26 -2.61 10.66
C THR A 51 -0.48 -3.90 10.33
N CYS A 52 -0.56 -4.79 11.32
CA CYS A 52 -1.37 -6.00 11.23
C CYS A 52 -2.86 -5.63 11.18
N HIS A 53 -3.54 -6.00 10.09
CA HIS A 53 -4.98 -5.77 9.92
C HIS A 53 -5.83 -6.30 11.10
N THR A 54 -5.44 -7.42 11.70
CA THR A 54 -6.14 -8.00 12.85
C THR A 54 -5.97 -7.14 14.10
N CYS A 55 -4.77 -6.61 14.36
CA CYS A 55 -4.50 -5.72 15.48
C CYS A 55 -5.31 -4.42 15.35
N ASP A 56 -5.34 -3.83 14.15
CA ASP A 56 -6.06 -2.59 13.88
C ASP A 56 -7.57 -2.80 14.04
N ARG A 57 -8.11 -3.88 13.49
CA ARG A 57 -9.53 -4.25 13.65
C ARG A 57 -9.91 -4.37 15.12
N LEU A 58 -9.14 -5.13 15.91
CA LEU A 58 -9.44 -5.34 17.34
C LEU A 58 -9.34 -4.04 18.14
N GLN A 59 -8.35 -3.20 17.82
CA GLN A 59 -8.20 -1.91 18.48
C GLN A 59 -9.36 -0.97 18.19
N ASN A 60 -9.82 -0.91 16.94
CA ASN A 60 -10.98 -0.09 16.56
C ASN A 60 -12.26 -0.58 17.23
N LEU A 61 -12.47 -1.90 17.31
CA LEU A 61 -13.61 -2.48 18.02
C LEU A 61 -13.58 -2.14 19.52
N MET A 62 -12.42 -2.25 20.17
CA MET A 62 -12.25 -1.89 21.59
C MET A 62 -12.52 -0.42 21.89
N LEU A 63 -12.28 0.48 20.94
CA LEU A 63 -12.57 1.91 21.07
C LEU A 63 -14.05 2.22 20.87
N ALA A 64 -14.73 1.49 19.99
CA ALA A 64 -16.15 1.66 19.72
C ALA A 64 -17.06 1.02 20.76
N GLU A 65 -16.58 -0.02 21.46
CA GLU A 65 -17.39 -0.80 22.40
C GLU A 65 -17.64 -0.04 23.73
N LEU A 66 -18.91 0.01 24.13
CA LEU A 66 -19.37 0.68 25.36
C LEU A 66 -19.49 -0.31 26.53
N ASP A 67 -19.73 -1.58 26.24
CA ASP A 67 -19.88 -2.62 27.24
C ASP A 67 -18.51 -3.09 27.78
N PRO A 68 -18.26 -3.02 29.11
CA PRO A 68 -16.99 -3.42 29.68
C PRO A 68 -16.69 -4.92 29.57
N GLU A 69 -17.68 -5.80 29.50
CA GLU A 69 -17.46 -7.25 29.38
C GLU A 69 -16.98 -7.61 27.97
N SER A 70 -17.69 -7.10 26.96
CA SER A 70 -17.32 -7.24 25.54
C SER A 70 -15.95 -6.63 25.24
N LYS A 71 -15.61 -5.50 25.87
CA LYS A 71 -14.27 -4.89 25.76
C LYS A 71 -13.17 -5.77 26.33
N LYS A 72 -13.40 -6.46 27.46
CA LYS A 72 -12.44 -7.42 28.03
C LYS A 72 -12.24 -8.65 27.13
N ALA A 73 -13.31 -9.13 26.49
CA ALA A 73 -13.21 -10.23 25.53
C ALA A 73 -12.32 -9.84 24.34
N LEU A 74 -12.54 -8.67 23.74
CA LEU A 74 -11.73 -8.14 22.64
C LEU A 74 -10.27 -7.92 23.05
N GLN A 75 -10.02 -7.43 24.27
CA GLN A 75 -8.67 -7.29 24.81
C GLN A 75 -7.97 -8.66 24.93
N THR A 76 -8.69 -9.67 25.43
CA THR A 76 -8.16 -11.03 25.55
C THR A 76 -7.84 -11.63 24.18
N GLU A 77 -8.68 -11.40 23.17
CA GLU A 77 -8.43 -11.82 21.79
C GLU A 77 -7.16 -11.16 21.22
N LYS A 78 -6.98 -9.86 21.48
CA LYS A 78 -5.79 -9.12 21.06
C LYS A 78 -4.52 -9.66 21.72
N GLU A 79 -4.55 -9.93 23.03
CA GLU A 79 -3.42 -10.50 23.75
C GLU A 79 -3.06 -11.90 23.24
N LEU A 80 -4.06 -12.74 22.96
CA LEU A 80 -3.84 -14.07 22.38
C LEU A 80 -3.20 -13.99 20.99
N HIS A 81 -3.65 -13.05 20.16
CA HIS A 81 -3.06 -12.83 18.83
C HIS A 81 -1.58 -12.46 18.93
N ILE A 82 -1.23 -11.52 19.82
CA ILE A 82 0.16 -11.10 20.04
C ILE A 82 1.01 -12.28 20.52
N ARG A 83 0.57 -13.01 21.55
CA ARG A 83 1.31 -14.19 22.07
C ARG A 83 1.53 -15.27 21.00
N LYS A 84 0.53 -15.51 20.14
CA LYS A 84 0.67 -16.45 19.01
C LYS A 84 1.74 -15.98 18.01
N SER A 85 1.76 -14.69 17.68
CA SER A 85 2.76 -14.13 16.78
C SER A 85 4.18 -14.23 17.36
N GLU A 86 4.37 -13.92 18.64
CA GLU A 86 5.66 -14.05 19.32
C GLU A 86 6.18 -15.50 19.28
N MET A 87 5.32 -16.47 19.59
CA MET A 87 5.68 -17.88 19.53
C MET A 87 6.02 -18.34 18.11
N PHE A 88 5.29 -17.85 17.11
CA PHE A 88 5.59 -18.13 15.71
C PHE A 88 6.97 -17.61 15.31
N TYR A 89 7.28 -16.34 15.62
CA TYR A 89 8.57 -15.75 15.27
C TYR A 89 9.74 -16.36 16.04
N ARG A 90 9.53 -16.79 17.29
CA ARG A 90 10.53 -17.55 18.05
C ARG A 90 10.87 -18.87 17.35
N LYS A 91 9.85 -19.67 17.03
CA LYS A 91 10.02 -20.93 16.30
C LYS A 91 10.65 -20.74 14.92
N LEU A 92 10.24 -19.70 14.20
CA LEU A 92 10.82 -19.38 12.90
C LEU A 92 12.33 -19.11 13.03
N LYS A 93 12.73 -18.32 14.05
CA LYS A 93 14.13 -18.03 14.32
C LYS A 93 14.93 -19.31 14.63
N GLU A 94 14.39 -20.17 15.48
CA GLU A 94 14.99 -21.48 15.84
C GLU A 94 15.21 -22.35 14.60
N VAL A 95 14.18 -22.53 13.77
CA VAL A 95 14.26 -23.33 12.53
C VAL A 95 15.27 -22.73 11.56
N THR A 96 15.26 -21.41 11.36
CA THR A 96 16.23 -20.76 10.46
C THR A 96 17.67 -20.82 10.94
N ALA A 97 17.92 -20.98 12.25
CA ALA A 97 19.26 -21.20 12.78
C ALA A 97 19.72 -22.63 12.48
N LEU A 98 18.88 -23.63 12.75
CA LEU A 98 19.16 -25.03 12.44
C LEU A 98 19.45 -25.23 10.95
N SER A 99 18.65 -24.64 10.06
CA SER A 99 18.84 -24.78 8.60
C SER A 99 20.11 -24.13 8.05
N LYS A 100 20.87 -23.37 8.84
CA LYS A 100 22.15 -22.77 8.44
C LYS A 100 23.35 -23.56 8.95
N GLU A 101 23.13 -24.51 9.86
CA GLU A 101 24.17 -25.36 10.45
C GLU A 101 24.37 -26.67 9.65
N ASP A 102 23.42 -27.03 8.79
CA ASP A 102 23.53 -28.06 7.72
C ASP A 102 24.05 -27.46 6.39
#